data_AF-C4NYM6-F1
#
_entry.id   AF-C4NYM6-F1
#
_cell.length_a   1.000
_cell.length_b   1.000
_cell.length_c   1.000
_cell.angle_alpha   90.00
_cell.angle_beta   90.00
_cell.angle_gamma   90.00
#
_symmetry.space_group_name_H-M   'P 1'
#
loop_
_entity.id
_entity.type
_entity.pdbx_description
1 polymer ?
#
loop_
_entity_poly.entity_id
_entity_poly.type
_entity_poly.pdbx_seq_one_letter_code
_entity_poly.pdbx_strand_id
1 'polypeptide(L)'
;MDMVLDLICVHSYIGYTRLARAAERFRSEGGEVEIRFAPFELAPGAPTEGMPLIEALTQTFGEKTVQQLGYLVTEAAKDGLELHYDRAIATGTFGAHRLVAQAAHQGRGEAMVERLFRAHFTDGLNIGDAGTLARLAAEVGVTADDSGTEEVRAALRFVREAGVTSVPLFRIEGAPMLGEQPEEVLFAAMTAASRAGSVVPSNEPDADGVRNSPLPDVQNHVQRYLATDGADGHDYYGFPTLLLTTRGRRTGRQIRTPLIYGRDGDRIVLIASNGASPKNPHWYQNLVADPEVRVQVRADRFVATGRIATAEERPRLWELMAKIFPKYDEYATETTRDIPVVVLEPHRG
;
A
#
# COMPACT_ATOMS: atom_id res chain seq x y z
N MET A 1 -5.57 -9.45 2.19
CA MET A 1 -5.94 -9.09 0.79
C MET A 1 -5.74 -7.60 0.60
N ASP A 2 -5.36 -7.16 -0.59
CA ASP A 2 -5.21 -5.73 -0.90
C ASP A 2 -6.30 -5.26 -1.85
N MET A 3 -6.78 -4.03 -1.63
CA MET A 3 -7.63 -3.30 -2.55
C MET A 3 -7.00 -1.94 -2.82
N VAL A 4 -6.62 -1.69 -4.07
CA VAL A 4 -6.29 -0.36 -4.56
C VAL A 4 -7.59 0.35 -4.94
N LEU A 5 -7.83 1.54 -4.39
CA LEU A 5 -9.08 2.28 -4.61
C LEU A 5 -8.88 3.79 -4.64
N ASP A 6 -9.86 4.49 -5.19
CA ASP A 6 -10.06 5.92 -4.95
C ASP A 6 -11.48 6.17 -4.42
N LEU A 7 -11.61 7.11 -3.48
CA LEU A 7 -12.84 7.35 -2.73
C LEU A 7 -13.89 8.16 -3.53
N ILE A 8 -13.47 8.77 -4.65
CA ILE A 8 -14.36 9.42 -5.63
C ILE A 8 -14.68 8.51 -6.84
N CYS A 9 -14.25 7.24 -6.81
CA CYS A 9 -14.51 6.28 -7.87
C CYS A 9 -15.72 5.40 -7.54
N VAL A 10 -16.79 5.47 -8.34
CA VAL A 10 -17.99 4.64 -8.11
C VAL A 10 -17.73 3.15 -8.27
N HIS A 11 -16.88 2.77 -9.22
CA HIS A 11 -16.48 1.37 -9.40
C HIS A 11 -15.74 0.86 -8.17
N SER A 12 -14.94 1.71 -7.52
CA SER A 12 -14.29 1.36 -6.26
C SER A 12 -15.31 1.18 -5.13
N TYR A 13 -16.38 1.97 -5.09
CA TYR A 13 -17.45 1.79 -4.10
C TYR A 13 -18.19 0.48 -4.32
N ILE A 14 -18.67 0.20 -5.54
CA ILE A 14 -19.33 -1.07 -5.90
C ILE A 14 -18.41 -2.26 -5.57
N GLY A 15 -17.15 -2.18 -5.97
CA GLY A 15 -16.15 -3.21 -5.70
C GLY A 15 -15.92 -3.42 -4.20
N TYR A 16 -15.85 -2.35 -3.42
CA TYR A 16 -15.71 -2.42 -1.96
C TYR A 16 -16.95 -3.05 -1.31
N THR A 17 -18.17 -2.66 -1.71
CA THR A 17 -19.41 -3.24 -1.18
C THR A 17 -19.47 -4.75 -1.39
N ARG A 18 -19.09 -5.23 -2.58
CA ARG A 18 -19.01 -6.67 -2.89
C ARG A 18 -17.91 -7.36 -2.10
N LEU A 19 -16.74 -6.73 -1.98
CA LEU A 19 -15.64 -7.24 -1.15
C LEU A 19 -16.04 -7.37 0.33
N ALA A 20 -16.69 -6.35 0.89
CA ALA A 20 -17.11 -6.33 2.28
C ALA A 20 -18.08 -7.47 2.58
N ARG A 21 -19.08 -7.70 1.72
CA ARG A 21 -20.01 -8.84 1.82
C ARG A 21 -19.31 -10.19 1.71
N ALA A 22 -18.43 -10.34 0.71
CA ALA A 22 -17.66 -11.56 0.54
C ALA A 22 -16.78 -11.85 1.78
N ALA A 23 -16.15 -10.80 2.35
CA ALA A 23 -15.28 -10.92 3.51
C ALA A 23 -16.07 -11.18 4.80
N GLU A 24 -17.26 -10.60 4.96
CA GLU A 24 -18.18 -10.91 6.06
C GLU A 24 -18.65 -12.35 5.98
N ARG A 25 -19.10 -12.81 4.80
CA ARG A 25 -19.46 -14.21 4.57
C ARG A 25 -18.29 -15.13 4.90
N PHE A 26 -17.10 -14.85 4.36
CA PHE A 26 -15.90 -15.64 4.63
C PHE A 26 -15.56 -15.70 6.13
N ARG A 27 -15.64 -14.58 6.84
CA ARG A 27 -15.47 -14.52 8.30
C ARG A 27 -16.53 -15.35 9.05
N SER A 28 -17.79 -15.30 8.63
CA SER A 28 -18.87 -16.08 9.24
C SER A 28 -18.75 -17.59 9.01
N GLU A 29 -18.09 -18.00 7.93
CA GLU A 29 -17.74 -19.40 7.65
C GLU A 29 -16.45 -19.85 8.38
N GLY A 30 -15.90 -19.01 9.27
CA GLY A 30 -14.72 -19.31 10.09
C GLY A 30 -13.39 -18.98 9.43
N GLY A 31 -13.41 -18.31 8.27
CA GLY A 31 -12.21 -17.81 7.61
C GLY A 31 -11.68 -16.53 8.28
N GLU A 32 -10.38 -16.30 8.16
CA GLU A 32 -9.74 -15.06 8.60
C GLU A 32 -9.27 -14.25 7.39
N VAL A 33 -9.73 -13.00 7.30
CA VAL A 33 -9.28 -12.07 6.26
C VAL A 33 -9.08 -10.67 6.83
N GLU A 34 -7.94 -10.09 6.50
CA GLU A 34 -7.64 -8.68 6.67
C GLU A 34 -7.66 -7.99 5.29
N ILE A 35 -8.41 -6.90 5.18
CA ILE A 35 -8.46 -6.06 3.98
C ILE A 35 -7.57 -4.85 4.18
N ARG A 36 -6.59 -4.67 3.30
CA ARG A 36 -5.70 -3.51 3.29
C ARG A 36 -6.04 -2.61 2.11
N PHE A 37 -6.03 -1.32 2.36
CA PHE A 37 -6.41 -0.31 1.38
C PHE A 37 -5.17 0.42 0.88
N ALA A 38 -4.90 0.29 -0.41
CA ALA A 38 -3.84 1.01 -1.08
C ALA A 38 -4.44 2.25 -1.78
N PRO A 39 -3.94 3.46 -1.50
CA PRO A 39 -4.52 4.68 -2.03
C PRO A 39 -4.20 4.84 -3.52
N PHE A 40 -5.17 5.38 -4.24
CA PHE A 40 -5.03 5.84 -5.62
C PHE A 40 -5.81 7.14 -5.79
N GLU A 41 -5.28 8.07 -6.57
CA GLU A 41 -6.00 9.30 -6.94
C GLU A 41 -6.26 9.29 -8.45
N LEU A 42 -7.54 9.31 -8.84
CA LEU A 42 -8.00 9.47 -10.22
C LEU A 42 -7.65 10.86 -10.75
N ALA A 43 -7.74 11.87 -9.89
CA ALA A 43 -7.39 13.26 -10.19
C ALA A 43 -6.33 13.78 -9.21
N PRO A 44 -5.04 13.36 -9.34
CA PRO A 44 -3.98 13.84 -8.48
C PRO A 44 -3.84 15.37 -8.57
N GLY A 45 -3.75 16.03 -7.41
CA GLY A 45 -3.64 17.48 -7.34
C GLY A 45 -4.95 18.26 -7.53
N ALA A 46 -6.10 17.58 -7.56
CA ALA A 46 -7.40 18.25 -7.53
C ALA A 46 -7.56 19.12 -6.27
N PRO A 47 -8.20 20.30 -6.38
CA PRO A 47 -8.43 21.22 -5.26
C PRO A 47 -9.34 20.59 -4.19
N THR A 48 -9.14 20.99 -2.93
CA THR A 48 -9.94 20.50 -1.80
C THR A 48 -11.24 21.27 -1.59
N GLU A 49 -11.33 22.50 -2.11
CA GLU A 49 -12.57 23.29 -2.12
C GLU A 49 -13.68 22.56 -2.87
N GLY A 50 -13.29 21.80 -3.90
CA GLY A 50 -14.14 20.96 -4.71
C GLY A 50 -15.11 21.74 -5.60
N MET A 51 -15.84 21.00 -6.43
CA MET A 51 -16.92 21.52 -7.27
C MET A 51 -17.98 20.44 -7.53
N PRO A 52 -19.19 20.79 -8.00
CA PRO A 52 -20.21 19.78 -8.31
C PRO A 52 -19.69 18.70 -9.27
N LEU A 53 -19.88 17.42 -8.92
CA LEU A 53 -19.30 16.31 -9.66
C LEU A 53 -19.78 16.25 -11.12
N ILE A 54 -21.07 16.50 -11.37
CA ILE A 54 -21.62 16.55 -12.73
C ILE A 54 -20.91 17.61 -13.58
N GLU A 55 -20.64 18.78 -13.00
CA GLU A 55 -19.94 19.85 -13.70
C GLU A 55 -18.50 19.43 -14.03
N ALA A 56 -17.76 18.91 -13.05
CA ALA A 56 -16.39 18.43 -13.24
C ALA A 56 -16.30 17.31 -14.29
N LEU A 57 -17.22 16.34 -14.27
CA LEU A 57 -17.29 15.27 -15.26
C LEU A 57 -17.63 15.79 -16.66
N THR A 58 -18.53 16.77 -16.76
CA THR A 58 -18.87 17.40 -18.04
C THR A 58 -17.66 18.14 -18.62
N GLN A 59 -16.93 18.89 -17.79
CA GLN A 59 -15.73 19.62 -18.22
C GLN A 59 -14.61 18.68 -18.68
N THR A 60 -14.44 17.53 -18.00
CA THR A 60 -13.33 16.59 -18.25
C THR A 60 -13.63 15.61 -19.38
N PHE A 61 -14.86 15.08 -19.44
CA PHE A 61 -15.22 13.96 -20.31
C PHE A 61 -16.40 14.26 -21.26
N GLY A 62 -16.97 15.48 -21.22
CA GLY A 62 -18.07 15.91 -22.08
C GLY A 62 -19.46 15.41 -21.67
N GLU A 63 -20.50 16.00 -22.26
CA GLU A 63 -21.91 15.77 -21.89
C GLU A 63 -22.37 14.31 -22.05
N LYS A 64 -21.80 13.56 -23.00
CA LYS A 64 -22.16 12.15 -23.23
C LYS A 64 -21.83 11.26 -22.04
N THR A 65 -20.82 11.61 -21.25
CA THR A 65 -20.42 10.85 -20.05
C THR A 65 -21.45 11.01 -18.93
N VAL A 66 -22.06 12.19 -18.80
CA VAL A 66 -23.14 12.43 -17.82
C VAL A 66 -24.37 11.59 -18.13
N GLN A 67 -24.68 11.37 -19.42
CA GLN A 67 -25.80 10.52 -19.84
C GLN A 67 -25.61 9.05 -19.41
N GLN A 68 -24.37 8.60 -19.23
CA GLN A 68 -24.04 7.24 -18.79
C GLN A 68 -24.09 7.08 -17.26
N LEU A 69 -24.16 8.17 -16.48
CA LEU A 69 -24.24 8.09 -15.02
C LEU A 69 -25.52 7.38 -14.54
N GLY A 70 -26.63 7.52 -15.26
CA GLY A 70 -27.87 6.81 -14.95
C GLY A 70 -27.71 5.28 -15.03
N TYR A 71 -26.85 4.79 -15.91
CA TYR A 71 -26.50 3.37 -15.96
C TYR A 71 -25.72 2.96 -14.70
N LEU A 72 -24.72 3.74 -14.29
CA LEU A 72 -23.93 3.46 -13.08
C LEU A 72 -24.79 3.48 -11.81
N VAL A 73 -25.75 4.40 -11.70
CA VAL A 73 -26.74 4.42 -10.62
C VAL A 73 -27.57 3.13 -10.61
N THR A 74 -28.02 2.69 -11.79
CA THR A 74 -28.81 1.45 -11.92
C THR A 74 -28.00 0.22 -11.54
N GLU A 75 -26.73 0.14 -11.95
CA GLU A 75 -25.84 -0.97 -11.58
C GLU A 75 -25.55 -0.97 -10.08
N ALA A 76 -25.21 0.17 -9.49
CA ALA A 76 -24.93 0.28 -8.06
C ALA A 76 -26.15 -0.07 -7.19
N ALA A 77 -27.36 0.25 -7.65
CA ALA A 77 -28.60 -0.11 -6.97
C ALA A 77 -28.81 -1.63 -6.87
N LYS A 78 -28.26 -2.44 -7.78
CA LYS A 78 -28.28 -3.91 -7.67
C LYS A 78 -27.46 -4.40 -6.47
N ASP A 79 -26.45 -3.64 -6.08
CA ASP A 79 -25.67 -3.86 -4.86
C ASP A 79 -26.27 -3.13 -3.65
N GLY A 80 -27.48 -2.55 -3.76
CA GLY A 80 -28.14 -1.86 -2.66
C GLY A 80 -27.57 -0.47 -2.34
N LEU A 81 -26.76 0.10 -3.24
CA LEU A 81 -26.18 1.42 -3.07
C LEU A 81 -27.14 2.51 -3.58
N GLU A 82 -27.32 3.55 -2.76
CA GLU A 82 -28.03 4.76 -3.14
C GLU A 82 -27.01 5.86 -3.53
N LEU A 83 -26.99 6.23 -4.80
CA LEU A 83 -26.06 7.22 -5.35
C LEU A 83 -26.79 8.50 -5.75
N HIS A 84 -26.28 9.65 -5.30
CA HIS A 84 -26.79 10.99 -5.58
C HIS A 84 -25.70 11.85 -6.24
N TYR A 85 -25.44 11.58 -7.53
CA TYR A 85 -24.43 12.30 -8.31
C TYR A 85 -24.66 13.81 -8.40
N ASP A 86 -25.92 14.25 -8.32
CA ASP A 86 -26.34 15.65 -8.28
C ASP A 86 -25.82 16.38 -7.03
N ARG A 87 -25.51 15.64 -5.96
CA ARG A 87 -24.99 16.18 -4.69
C ARG A 87 -23.51 15.91 -4.48
N ALA A 88 -22.94 14.97 -5.21
CA ALA A 88 -21.54 14.58 -5.06
C ALA A 88 -20.59 15.71 -5.47
N ILE A 89 -19.44 15.78 -4.79
CA ILE A 89 -18.45 16.85 -4.95
C ILE A 89 -17.14 16.25 -5.48
N ALA A 90 -16.71 16.68 -6.66
CA ALA A 90 -15.37 16.38 -7.17
C ALA A 90 -14.34 17.18 -6.36
N THR A 91 -13.40 16.49 -5.73
CA THR A 91 -12.43 17.07 -4.77
C THR A 91 -11.17 16.20 -4.71
N GLY A 92 -10.07 16.76 -4.21
CA GLY A 92 -8.85 16.00 -3.91
C GLY A 92 -9.07 14.96 -2.80
N THR A 93 -8.54 13.75 -2.97
CA THR A 93 -8.77 12.62 -2.03
C THR A 93 -7.59 12.28 -1.13
N PHE A 94 -6.44 12.96 -1.27
CA PHE A 94 -5.26 12.75 -0.40
C PHE A 94 -5.60 12.74 1.10
N GLY A 95 -6.36 13.73 1.58
CA GLY A 95 -6.75 13.82 2.99
C GLY A 95 -7.62 12.65 3.44
N ALA A 96 -8.53 12.19 2.59
CA ALA A 96 -9.40 11.05 2.85
C ALA A 96 -8.61 9.73 2.87
N HIS A 97 -7.67 9.53 1.94
CA HIS A 97 -6.75 8.39 1.95
C HIS A 97 -5.87 8.34 3.19
N ARG A 98 -5.39 9.51 3.65
CA ARG A 98 -4.65 9.61 4.91
C ARG A 98 -5.49 9.21 6.11
N LEU A 99 -6.76 9.60 6.13
CA LEU A 99 -7.69 9.19 7.17
C LEU A 99 -7.97 7.68 7.14
N VAL A 100 -8.08 7.06 5.95
CA VAL A 100 -8.20 5.59 5.81
C VAL A 100 -6.98 4.89 6.41
N ALA A 101 -5.76 5.35 6.13
CA ALA A 101 -4.54 4.78 6.71
C ALA A 101 -4.52 4.89 8.25
N GLN A 102 -4.88 6.06 8.79
CA GLN A 102 -5.00 6.25 10.25
C GLN A 102 -6.07 5.36 10.88
N ALA A 103 -7.22 5.18 10.20
CA ALA A 103 -8.28 4.30 10.65
C ALA A 103 -7.85 2.83 10.61
N ALA A 104 -7.10 2.41 9.59
CA ALA A 104 -6.57 1.06 9.49
C ALA A 104 -5.64 0.73 10.67
N HIS A 105 -4.73 1.64 11.05
CA HIS A 105 -3.88 1.50 12.25
C HIS A 105 -4.68 1.38 13.56
N GLN A 106 -5.94 1.81 13.56
CA GLN A 106 -6.87 1.74 14.71
C GLN A 106 -7.88 0.58 14.59
N GLY A 107 -7.72 -0.31 13.60
CA GLY A 107 -8.64 -1.44 13.35
C GLY A 107 -10.00 -1.03 12.81
N ARG A 108 -10.12 0.18 12.25
CA ARG A 108 -11.36 0.77 11.73
C ARG A 108 -11.32 1.12 10.24
N GLY A 109 -10.35 0.57 9.50
CA GLY A 109 -10.14 0.85 8.08
C GLY A 109 -11.38 0.60 7.22
N GLU A 110 -12.00 -0.59 7.35
CA GLU A 110 -13.21 -0.96 6.61
C GLU A 110 -14.36 0.03 6.89
N ALA A 111 -14.65 0.28 8.16
CA ALA A 111 -15.70 1.23 8.56
C ALA A 111 -15.44 2.65 8.05
N MET A 112 -14.17 3.06 7.96
CA MET A 112 -13.82 4.38 7.47
C MET A 112 -13.97 4.49 5.95
N VAL A 113 -13.56 3.46 5.20
CA VAL A 113 -13.74 3.40 3.74
C VAL A 113 -15.23 3.46 3.38
N GLU A 114 -16.06 2.62 4.01
CA GLU A 114 -17.51 2.64 3.82
C GLU A 114 -18.09 4.03 4.10
N ARG A 115 -17.70 4.63 5.23
CA ARG A 115 -18.22 5.94 5.64
C ARG A 115 -17.85 7.03 4.65
N LEU A 116 -16.63 7.03 4.12
CA LEU A 116 -16.15 8.02 3.15
C LEU A 116 -16.81 7.86 1.78
N PHE A 117 -17.02 6.63 1.31
CA PHE A 117 -17.79 6.39 0.09
C PHE A 117 -19.22 6.91 0.22
N ARG A 118 -19.91 6.57 1.32
CA ARG A 118 -21.25 7.08 1.60
C ARG A 118 -21.26 8.60 1.74
N ALA A 119 -20.24 9.19 2.38
CA ALA A 119 -20.12 10.64 2.51
C ALA A 119 -20.12 11.33 1.14
N HIS A 120 -19.33 10.81 0.20
CA HIS A 120 -19.21 11.39 -1.13
C HIS A 120 -20.42 11.11 -2.02
N PHE A 121 -20.82 9.84 -2.16
CA PHE A 121 -21.81 9.41 -3.15
C PHE A 121 -23.26 9.54 -2.69
N THR A 122 -23.53 9.49 -1.39
CA THR A 122 -24.90 9.52 -0.85
C THR A 122 -25.14 10.81 -0.08
N ASP A 123 -24.27 11.17 0.87
CA ASP A 123 -24.50 12.32 1.73
C ASP A 123 -24.18 13.67 1.05
N GLY A 124 -23.45 13.67 -0.09
CA GLY A 124 -23.05 14.88 -0.81
C GLY A 124 -22.02 15.74 -0.05
N LEU A 125 -21.19 15.11 0.78
CA LEU A 125 -20.18 15.77 1.60
C LEU A 125 -18.84 15.91 0.85
N ASN A 126 -18.14 17.02 1.09
CA ASN A 126 -16.81 17.24 0.53
C ASN A 126 -15.76 16.47 1.33
N ILE A 127 -15.30 15.33 0.82
CA ILE A 127 -14.28 14.50 1.46
C ILE A 127 -12.84 15.03 1.27
N GLY A 128 -12.64 16.16 0.61
CA GLY A 128 -11.37 16.90 0.60
C GLY A 128 -11.27 17.94 1.72
N ASP A 129 -12.41 18.31 2.34
CA ASP A 129 -12.46 19.31 3.42
C ASP A 129 -12.03 18.71 4.76
N ALA A 130 -11.09 19.37 5.44
CA ALA A 130 -10.52 18.91 6.70
C ALA A 130 -11.56 18.84 7.83
N GLY A 131 -12.50 19.80 7.90
CA GLY A 131 -13.54 19.81 8.92
C GLY A 131 -14.53 18.65 8.76
N THR A 132 -14.90 18.37 7.51
CA THR A 132 -15.72 17.21 7.14
C THR A 132 -15.02 15.92 7.51
N LEU A 133 -13.76 15.74 7.11
CA LEU A 133 -12.97 14.55 7.45
C LEU A 133 -12.87 14.32 8.96
N ALA A 134 -12.63 15.37 9.76
CA ALA A 134 -12.57 15.26 11.22
C ALA A 134 -13.91 14.79 11.83
N ARG A 135 -15.04 15.31 11.33
CA ARG A 135 -16.38 14.87 11.77
C ARG A 135 -16.63 13.41 11.40
N LEU A 136 -16.31 13.01 10.17
CA LEU A 136 -16.46 11.63 9.69
C LEU A 136 -15.60 10.65 10.51
N ALA A 137 -14.36 11.05 10.85
CA ALA A 137 -13.48 10.29 11.73
C ALA A 137 -14.12 10.06 13.10
N ALA A 138 -14.68 11.12 13.71
CA ALA A 138 -15.35 11.03 15.00
C ALA A 138 -16.59 10.12 14.97
N GLU A 139 -17.38 10.14 13.89
CA GLU A 139 -18.54 9.24 13.69
C GLU A 139 -18.11 7.77 13.69
N VAL A 140 -16.95 7.45 13.10
CA VAL A 140 -16.38 6.09 13.09
C VAL A 140 -15.50 5.83 14.32
N GLY A 141 -15.31 6.81 15.21
CA GLY A 141 -14.46 6.75 16.40
C GLY A 141 -12.97 6.55 16.10
N VAL A 142 -12.50 7.15 15.01
CA VAL A 142 -11.09 7.25 14.62
C VAL A 142 -10.52 8.55 15.20
N THR A 143 -9.37 8.45 15.87
CA THR A 143 -8.62 9.65 16.27
C THR A 143 -7.77 10.10 15.10
N ALA A 144 -8.16 11.20 14.46
CA ALA A 144 -7.39 11.79 13.36
C ALA A 144 -6.31 12.74 13.90
N ASP A 145 -5.12 12.69 13.31
CA ASP A 145 -4.00 13.58 13.63
C ASP A 145 -3.25 13.99 12.34
N ASP A 146 -2.07 14.61 12.45
CA ASP A 146 -1.23 15.05 11.31
C ASP A 146 -0.27 13.96 10.77
N SER A 147 -0.32 12.74 11.32
CA SER A 147 0.52 11.63 10.89
C SER A 147 0.06 11.01 9.56
N GLY A 148 0.84 10.05 9.03
CA GLY A 148 0.49 9.29 7.83
C GLY A 148 0.71 10.00 6.50
N THR A 149 1.08 11.29 6.48
CA THR A 149 1.30 12.06 5.24
C THR A 149 2.33 11.41 4.32
N GLU A 150 3.54 11.13 4.84
CA GLU A 150 4.61 10.53 4.02
C GLU A 150 4.32 9.08 3.63
N GLU A 151 3.64 8.34 4.51
CA GLU A 151 3.20 6.96 4.26
C GLU A 151 2.23 6.91 3.07
N VAL A 152 1.20 7.76 3.08
CA VAL A 152 0.18 7.82 2.02
C VAL A 152 0.79 8.34 0.72
N ARG A 153 1.68 9.35 0.77
CA ARG A 153 2.43 9.81 -0.41
C ARG A 153 3.29 8.69 -0.98
N ALA A 154 3.98 7.93 -0.13
CA ALA A 154 4.76 6.79 -0.57
C ALA A 154 3.88 5.71 -1.21
N ALA A 155 2.75 5.38 -0.59
CA ALA A 155 1.83 4.39 -1.11
C ALA A 155 1.19 4.80 -2.46
N LEU A 156 0.75 6.06 -2.60
CA LEU A 156 0.22 6.62 -3.87
C LEU A 156 1.24 6.53 -5.00
N ARG A 157 2.48 6.96 -4.73
CA ARG A 157 3.58 6.93 -5.71
C ARG A 157 3.88 5.49 -6.12
N PHE A 158 3.99 4.62 -5.13
CA PHE A 158 4.30 3.23 -5.32
C PHE A 158 3.21 2.48 -6.14
N VAL A 159 1.93 2.71 -5.86
CA VAL A 159 0.82 2.17 -6.65
C VAL A 159 0.89 2.63 -8.11
N ARG A 160 1.18 3.92 -8.33
CA ARG A 160 1.32 4.47 -9.70
C ARG A 160 2.53 3.89 -10.44
N GLU A 161 3.66 3.77 -9.76
CA GLU A 161 4.90 3.22 -10.31
C GLU A 161 4.78 1.73 -10.65
N ALA A 162 3.95 1.00 -9.92
CA ALA A 162 3.58 -0.37 -10.23
C ALA A 162 2.76 -0.54 -11.52
N GLY A 163 2.49 0.54 -12.25
CA GLY A 163 1.71 0.51 -13.48
C GLY A 163 0.21 0.40 -13.26
N VAL A 164 -0.28 0.61 -12.03
CA VAL A 164 -1.72 0.67 -11.79
C VAL A 164 -2.26 1.95 -12.42
N THR A 165 -3.16 1.79 -13.39
CA THR A 165 -3.77 2.89 -14.15
C THR A 165 -5.27 3.01 -13.94
N SER A 166 -5.89 2.01 -13.34
CA SER A 166 -7.34 1.95 -13.08
C SER A 166 -7.63 1.24 -11.76
N VAL A 167 -8.77 1.59 -11.17
CA VAL A 167 -9.28 1.08 -9.89
C VAL A 167 -10.77 0.73 -10.01
N PRO A 168 -11.30 -0.19 -9.19
CA PRO A 168 -10.61 -0.93 -8.14
C PRO A 168 -9.66 -2.01 -8.69
N LEU A 169 -8.57 -2.27 -7.97
CA LEU A 169 -7.68 -3.40 -8.22
C LEU A 169 -7.56 -4.21 -6.95
N PHE A 170 -7.90 -5.49 -7.02
CA PHE A 170 -7.79 -6.42 -5.91
C PHE A 170 -6.53 -7.28 -6.05
N ARG A 171 -5.88 -7.63 -4.94
CA ARG A 171 -4.82 -8.63 -4.90
C ARG A 171 -5.04 -9.63 -3.77
N ILE A 172 -5.14 -10.90 -4.14
CA ILE A 172 -5.20 -12.05 -3.23
C ILE A 172 -3.99 -12.91 -3.56
N GLU A 173 -3.13 -13.17 -2.57
CA GLU A 173 -1.85 -13.88 -2.74
C GLU A 173 -0.97 -13.34 -3.89
N GLY A 174 -1.04 -12.03 -4.13
CA GLY A 174 -0.29 -11.34 -5.17
C GLY A 174 -0.92 -11.31 -6.56
N ALA A 175 -1.94 -12.14 -6.84
CA ALA A 175 -2.63 -12.19 -8.13
C ALA A 175 -3.58 -10.98 -8.32
N PRO A 176 -3.41 -10.17 -9.39
CA PRO A 176 -4.24 -9.00 -9.62
C PRO A 176 -5.61 -9.35 -10.23
N MET A 177 -6.69 -8.77 -9.71
CA MET A 177 -8.03 -8.79 -10.30
C MET A 177 -8.53 -7.35 -10.47
N LEU A 178 -8.66 -6.89 -11.72
CA LEU A 178 -9.03 -5.52 -12.05
C LEU A 178 -10.55 -5.35 -12.18
N GLY A 179 -11.07 -4.19 -11.76
CA GLY A 179 -12.49 -3.84 -11.85
C GLY A 179 -13.33 -4.43 -10.72
N GLU A 180 -14.58 -4.02 -10.62
CA GLU A 180 -15.55 -4.39 -9.58
C GLU A 180 -15.98 -5.87 -9.66
N GLN A 181 -15.06 -6.77 -9.29
CA GLN A 181 -15.26 -8.22 -9.32
C GLN A 181 -16.59 -8.65 -8.64
N PRO A 182 -17.28 -9.67 -9.19
CA PRO A 182 -18.46 -10.24 -8.54
C PRO A 182 -18.14 -10.77 -7.13
N GLU A 183 -19.09 -10.67 -6.21
CA GLU A 183 -18.96 -11.15 -4.82
C GLU A 183 -18.47 -12.60 -4.75
N GLU A 184 -19.06 -13.49 -5.57
CA GLU A 184 -18.69 -14.91 -5.62
C GLU A 184 -17.25 -15.14 -6.07
N VAL A 185 -16.71 -14.30 -6.95
CA VAL A 185 -15.31 -14.40 -7.40
C VAL A 185 -14.37 -14.04 -6.27
N LEU A 186 -14.66 -12.95 -5.55
CA LEU A 186 -13.88 -12.53 -4.39
C LEU A 186 -13.91 -13.56 -3.27
N PHE A 187 -15.09 -14.10 -2.97
CA PHE A 187 -15.29 -15.16 -1.98
C PHE A 187 -14.52 -16.44 -2.34
N ALA A 188 -14.62 -16.89 -3.59
CA ALA A 188 -13.92 -18.07 -4.08
C ALA A 188 -12.39 -17.88 -4.00
N ALA A 189 -11.90 -16.69 -4.33
CA ALA A 189 -10.47 -16.39 -4.25
C ALA A 189 -9.94 -16.37 -2.80
N MET A 190 -10.69 -15.81 -1.84
CA MET A 190 -10.34 -15.90 -0.41
C MET A 190 -10.34 -17.35 0.09
N THR A 191 -11.32 -18.14 -0.33
CA THR A 191 -11.41 -19.57 0.02
C THR A 191 -10.23 -20.36 -0.53
N ALA A 192 -9.84 -20.10 -1.78
CA ALA A 192 -8.69 -20.73 -2.41
C ALA A 192 -7.38 -20.39 -1.67
N ALA A 193 -7.18 -19.10 -1.35
CA ALA A 193 -6.01 -18.64 -0.60
C ALA A 193 -5.93 -19.24 0.82
N SER A 194 -7.06 -19.30 1.52
CA SER A 194 -7.11 -19.89 2.87
C SER A 194 -6.72 -21.37 2.89
N ARG A 195 -7.11 -22.14 1.86
CA ARG A 195 -6.69 -23.55 1.70
C ARG A 195 -5.22 -23.70 1.38
N ALA A 196 -4.60 -22.70 0.76
CA ALA A 196 -3.16 -22.65 0.50
C ALA A 196 -2.34 -22.38 1.77
N GLY A 197 -2.99 -21.95 2.87
CA GLY A 197 -2.39 -21.74 4.18
C GLY A 197 -1.86 -20.32 4.36
N SER A 198 -2.71 -19.42 4.88
CA SER A 198 -2.28 -18.06 5.27
C SER A 198 -1.95 -18.01 6.77
N VAL A 199 -0.82 -17.40 7.11
CA VAL A 199 -0.30 -17.28 8.49
C VAL A 199 -0.81 -15.99 9.13
N VAL A 200 -1.43 -16.11 10.31
CA VAL A 200 -1.86 -14.98 11.15
C VAL A 200 -0.63 -14.22 11.68
N PRO A 201 -0.56 -12.88 11.59
CA PRO A 201 0.63 -12.14 12.00
C PRO A 201 0.85 -12.15 13.52
N SER A 202 1.93 -12.77 14.00
CA SER A 202 2.43 -12.54 15.36
C SER A 202 3.51 -11.43 15.35
N ASN A 203 3.53 -10.61 16.42
CA ASN A 203 4.61 -9.64 16.70
C ASN A 203 5.61 -10.16 17.74
N GLU A 204 5.44 -11.42 18.12
CA GLU A 204 6.43 -12.11 18.92
C GLU A 204 7.68 -12.36 18.07
N PRO A 205 8.87 -12.34 18.68
CA PRO A 205 10.06 -12.81 17.99
C PRO A 205 9.82 -14.22 17.44
N ASP A 206 10.28 -14.48 16.22
CA ASP A 206 10.31 -15.86 15.71
C ASP A 206 11.28 -16.72 16.53
N ALA A 207 11.38 -18.01 16.20
CA ALA A 207 12.26 -18.96 16.90
C ALA A 207 13.74 -18.51 16.94
N ASP A 208 14.16 -17.64 16.02
CA ASP A 208 15.51 -17.06 15.94
C ASP A 208 15.65 -15.72 16.69
N GLY A 209 14.61 -15.30 17.42
CA GLY A 209 14.55 -14.05 18.14
C GLY A 209 14.42 -12.81 17.25
N VAL A 210 14.05 -12.97 15.97
CA VAL A 210 13.89 -11.88 15.01
C VAL A 210 12.50 -11.28 15.13
N ARG A 211 12.43 -9.95 15.22
CA ARG A 211 11.17 -9.20 15.25
C ARG A 211 10.86 -8.61 13.89
N ASN A 212 9.58 -8.48 13.59
CA ASN A 212 9.13 -7.71 12.44
C ASN A 212 9.03 -6.22 12.80
N SER A 213 8.87 -5.37 11.79
CA SER A 213 8.50 -3.96 12.00
C SER A 213 7.25 -3.87 12.88
N PRO A 214 7.14 -2.89 13.80
CA PRO A 214 5.92 -2.66 14.58
C PRO A 214 4.78 -2.09 13.74
N LEU A 215 5.02 -1.69 12.49
CA LEU A 215 3.99 -1.21 11.57
C LEU A 215 3.18 -2.40 11.04
N PRO A 216 1.85 -2.44 11.23
CA PRO A 216 1.01 -3.59 10.86
C PRO A 216 1.15 -4.03 9.40
N ASP A 217 1.12 -3.09 8.44
CA ASP A 217 1.22 -3.43 7.02
C ASP A 217 2.57 -4.06 6.66
N VAL A 218 3.66 -3.53 7.22
CA VAL A 218 5.01 -4.06 7.03
C VAL A 218 5.14 -5.43 7.69
N GLN A 219 4.58 -5.60 8.88
CA GLN A 219 4.56 -6.88 9.59
C GLN A 219 3.82 -7.94 8.79
N ASN A 220 2.62 -7.63 8.29
CA ASN A 220 1.83 -8.56 7.50
C ASN A 220 2.54 -8.91 6.17
N HIS A 221 3.12 -7.93 5.48
CA HIS A 221 3.96 -8.20 4.30
C HIS A 221 5.07 -9.21 4.62
N VAL A 222 5.83 -8.98 5.69
CA VAL A 222 6.89 -9.90 6.13
C VAL A 222 6.33 -11.28 6.44
N GLN A 223 5.20 -11.39 7.14
CA GLN A 223 4.62 -12.69 7.50
C GLN A 223 4.15 -13.49 6.29
N ARG A 224 3.46 -12.86 5.32
CA ARG A 224 3.08 -13.53 4.06
C ARG A 224 4.30 -14.00 3.28
N TYR A 225 5.36 -13.19 3.28
CA TYR A 225 6.63 -13.56 2.67
C TYR A 225 7.22 -14.80 3.35
N LEU A 226 7.29 -14.82 4.67
CA LEU A 226 7.85 -15.95 5.42
C LEU A 226 7.02 -17.23 5.26
N ALA A 227 5.69 -17.10 5.29
CA ALA A 227 4.75 -18.20 5.18
C ALA A 227 4.82 -18.94 3.83
N THR A 228 5.15 -18.20 2.78
CA THR A 228 5.09 -18.71 1.40
C THR A 228 6.47 -18.80 0.75
N ASP A 229 7.54 -18.62 1.54
CA ASP A 229 8.91 -18.46 1.05
C ASP A 229 9.02 -17.47 -0.14
N GLY A 230 8.33 -16.34 0.02
CA GLY A 230 8.28 -15.25 -0.93
C GLY A 230 7.53 -15.54 -2.22
N ALA A 231 6.69 -16.59 -2.29
CA ALA A 231 5.72 -16.69 -3.38
C ALA A 231 4.73 -15.51 -3.32
N ASP A 232 4.30 -15.14 -2.12
CA ASP A 232 3.60 -13.89 -1.82
C ASP A 232 4.56 -12.88 -1.15
N GLY A 233 4.53 -11.62 -1.59
CA GLY A 233 5.32 -10.53 -1.02
C GLY A 233 6.70 -10.29 -1.64
N HIS A 234 7.25 -11.22 -2.44
CA HIS A 234 8.47 -10.93 -3.21
C HIS A 234 8.19 -10.00 -4.40
N ASP A 235 7.10 -10.24 -5.15
CA ASP A 235 6.57 -9.23 -6.06
C ASP A 235 5.73 -8.25 -5.24
N TYR A 236 6.35 -7.13 -4.87
CA TYR A 236 5.62 -6.05 -4.21
C TYR A 236 5.25 -5.03 -5.29
N TYR A 237 4.09 -5.26 -5.89
CA TYR A 237 3.52 -4.39 -6.93
C TYR A 237 4.46 -4.20 -8.12
N GLY A 238 4.94 -5.31 -8.68
CA GLY A 238 5.88 -5.29 -9.81
C GLY A 238 7.34 -5.06 -9.42
N PHE A 239 7.64 -4.79 -8.14
CA PHE A 239 9.00 -4.54 -7.67
C PHE A 239 9.56 -5.72 -6.87
N PRO A 240 10.75 -6.23 -7.24
CA PRO A 240 11.39 -7.33 -6.54
C PRO A 240 11.81 -6.91 -5.14
N THR A 241 11.24 -7.58 -4.14
CA THR A 241 11.43 -7.28 -2.72
C THR A 241 12.08 -8.46 -2.01
N LEU A 242 13.03 -8.18 -1.12
CA LEU A 242 13.66 -9.14 -0.22
C LEU A 242 13.36 -8.80 1.24
N LEU A 243 13.64 -9.73 2.16
CA LEU A 243 13.64 -9.45 3.59
C LEU A 243 15.08 -9.27 4.08
N LEU A 244 15.38 -8.09 4.62
CA LEU A 244 16.65 -7.78 5.27
C LEU A 244 16.48 -7.84 6.79
N THR A 245 17.28 -8.64 7.47
CA THR A 245 17.34 -8.67 8.94
C THR A 245 18.60 -7.97 9.43
N THR A 246 18.44 -6.93 10.24
CA THR A 246 19.55 -6.14 10.82
C THR A 246 19.52 -6.18 12.34
N ARG A 247 20.67 -6.00 12.99
CA ARG A 247 20.75 -5.84 14.46
C ARG A 247 20.54 -4.38 14.85
N GLY A 248 19.53 -4.12 15.69
CA GLY A 248 19.24 -2.81 16.24
C GLY A 248 20.41 -2.24 17.02
N ARG A 249 21.08 -1.20 16.50
CA ARG A 249 22.32 -0.65 17.09
C ARG A 249 22.20 -0.16 18.55
N ARG A 250 20.98 0.16 19.00
CA ARG A 250 20.69 0.61 20.38
C ARG A 250 20.16 -0.50 21.27
N THR A 251 19.46 -1.47 20.69
CA THR A 251 18.66 -2.46 21.44
C THR A 251 19.26 -3.86 21.37
N GLY A 252 20.19 -4.12 20.45
CA GLY A 252 20.73 -5.45 20.15
C GLY A 252 19.73 -6.40 19.47
N ARG A 253 18.45 -6.00 19.34
CA ARG A 253 17.36 -6.84 18.80
C ARG A 253 17.47 -6.97 17.29
N GLN A 254 17.20 -8.16 16.76
CA GLN A 254 17.12 -8.36 15.31
C GLN A 254 15.77 -7.86 14.78
N ILE A 255 15.79 -7.08 13.70
CA ILE A 255 14.61 -6.49 13.06
C ILE A 255 14.63 -6.81 11.57
N ARG A 256 13.51 -7.33 11.06
CA ARG A 256 13.29 -7.64 9.66
C ARG A 256 12.58 -6.48 8.93
N THR A 257 13.09 -6.11 7.76
CA THR A 257 12.57 -5.03 6.92
C THR A 257 12.48 -5.51 5.46
N PRO A 258 11.29 -5.44 4.82
CA PRO A 258 11.17 -5.70 3.39
C PRO A 258 11.74 -4.54 2.58
N LEU A 259 12.55 -4.81 1.56
CA LEU A 259 13.21 -3.79 0.72
C LEU A 259 13.25 -4.19 -0.75
N ILE A 260 13.02 -3.22 -1.65
CA ILE A 260 13.30 -3.38 -3.08
C ILE A 260 14.79 -3.61 -3.27
N TYR A 261 15.16 -4.57 -4.12
CA TYR A 261 16.56 -4.91 -4.37
C TYR A 261 16.87 -5.14 -5.85
N GLY A 262 18.15 -4.99 -6.19
CA GLY A 262 18.72 -5.38 -7.46
C GLY A 262 19.86 -6.38 -7.29
N ARG A 263 20.24 -7.06 -8.38
CA ARG A 263 21.38 -7.98 -8.39
C ARG A 263 22.52 -7.41 -9.23
N ASP A 264 23.73 -7.47 -8.69
CA ASP A 264 24.97 -7.10 -9.37
C ASP A 264 25.97 -8.25 -9.29
N GLY A 265 25.88 -9.18 -10.24
CA GLY A 265 26.49 -10.51 -10.12
C GLY A 265 25.88 -11.27 -8.94
N ASP A 266 26.73 -11.79 -8.05
CA ASP A 266 26.31 -12.46 -6.81
C ASP A 266 25.89 -11.46 -5.72
N ARG A 267 26.14 -10.16 -5.90
CA ARG A 267 25.88 -9.13 -4.90
C ARG A 267 24.45 -8.64 -4.98
N ILE A 268 23.93 -8.19 -3.84
CA ILE A 268 22.63 -7.53 -3.76
C ILE A 268 22.82 -6.03 -3.54
N VAL A 269 22.02 -5.24 -4.24
CA VAL A 269 22.05 -3.78 -4.17
C VAL A 269 20.74 -3.29 -3.55
N LEU A 270 20.86 -2.41 -2.56
CA LEU A 270 19.75 -1.75 -1.87
C LEU A 270 19.95 -0.24 -1.90
N ILE A 271 18.86 0.52 -1.89
CA ILE A 271 18.89 1.99 -1.79
C ILE A 271 18.28 2.44 -0.46
N ALA A 272 19.04 3.18 0.33
CA ALA A 272 18.57 3.76 1.59
C ALA A 272 17.81 5.09 1.37
N SER A 273 16.79 5.07 0.51
CA SER A 273 16.04 6.27 0.08
C SER A 273 15.09 6.80 1.15
N ASN A 274 14.51 5.93 1.98
CA ASN A 274 13.51 6.31 2.99
C ASN A 274 12.45 7.30 2.44
N GLY A 275 12.05 7.12 1.18
CA GLY A 275 11.12 8.03 0.48
C GLY A 275 11.58 9.50 0.44
N ALA A 276 12.87 9.76 0.21
CA ALA A 276 13.49 11.09 0.24
C ALA A 276 13.47 11.82 1.59
N SER A 277 13.06 11.15 2.67
CA SER A 277 13.09 11.70 4.04
C SER A 277 14.46 12.32 4.37
N PRO A 278 14.53 13.43 5.13
CA PRO A 278 15.79 14.04 5.54
C PRO A 278 16.65 13.14 6.45
N LYS A 279 16.09 12.02 6.94
CA LYS A 279 16.80 11.03 7.75
C LYS A 279 16.96 9.72 7.01
N ASN A 280 18.14 9.11 7.17
CA ASN A 280 18.38 7.74 6.73
C ASN A 280 17.47 6.73 7.46
N PRO A 281 17.06 5.64 6.81
CA PRO A 281 16.18 4.65 7.41
C PRO A 281 16.88 3.88 8.55
N HIS A 282 16.11 3.35 9.49
CA HIS A 282 16.65 2.65 10.65
C HIS A 282 17.49 1.41 10.30
N TRP A 283 17.08 0.64 9.28
CA TRP A 283 17.84 -0.54 8.83
C TRP A 283 19.24 -0.16 8.32
N TYR A 284 19.39 0.98 7.63
CA TYR A 284 20.69 1.47 7.15
C TYR A 284 21.58 1.84 8.33
N GLN A 285 21.00 2.56 9.29
CA GLN A 285 21.70 2.96 10.51
C GLN A 285 22.16 1.77 11.36
N ASN A 286 21.39 0.69 11.37
CA ASN A 286 21.75 -0.58 12.01
C ASN A 286 22.89 -1.26 11.27
N LEU A 287 22.79 -1.40 9.93
CA LEU A 287 23.79 -2.03 9.08
C LEU A 287 25.15 -1.33 9.15
N VAL A 288 25.18 0.00 9.23
CA VAL A 288 26.44 0.75 9.41
C VAL A 288 27.12 0.43 10.74
N ALA A 289 26.36 0.10 11.78
CA ALA A 289 26.89 -0.24 13.10
C ALA A 289 27.28 -1.72 13.23
N ASP A 290 26.53 -2.61 12.57
CA ASP A 290 26.77 -4.06 12.52
C ASP A 290 26.53 -4.54 11.07
N PRO A 291 27.60 -4.73 10.27
CA PRO A 291 27.48 -4.99 8.84
C PRO A 291 27.03 -6.43 8.53
N GLU A 292 27.05 -7.35 9.49
CA GLU A 292 26.54 -8.71 9.26
C GLU A 292 25.00 -8.70 9.28
N VAL A 293 24.40 -9.14 8.17
CA VAL A 293 22.96 -9.15 7.98
C VAL A 293 22.48 -10.52 7.50
N ARG A 294 21.23 -10.87 7.82
CA ARG A 294 20.57 -12.04 7.21
C ARG A 294 19.64 -11.55 6.12
N VAL A 295 19.66 -12.23 4.98
CA VAL A 295 18.88 -11.89 3.80
C VAL A 295 18.03 -13.08 3.42
N GLN A 296 16.78 -12.81 3.05
CA GLN A 296 15.92 -13.78 2.39
C GLN A 296 15.44 -13.24 1.05
N VAL A 297 15.69 -14.00 -0.01
CA VAL A 297 15.17 -13.77 -1.36
C VAL A 297 14.38 -15.01 -1.76
N ARG A 298 13.04 -14.91 -1.79
CA ARG A 298 12.15 -16.08 -1.92
C ARG A 298 12.51 -17.15 -0.88
N ALA A 299 12.75 -18.38 -1.31
CA ALA A 299 13.16 -19.49 -0.44
C ALA A 299 14.64 -19.41 -0.01
N ASP A 300 15.48 -18.65 -0.73
CA ASP A 300 16.91 -18.57 -0.45
C ASP A 300 17.15 -17.69 0.79
N ARG A 301 17.82 -18.26 1.80
CA ARG A 301 18.21 -17.57 3.03
C ARG A 301 19.71 -17.68 3.23
N PHE A 302 20.38 -16.56 3.48
CA PHE A 302 21.83 -16.52 3.65
C PHE A 302 22.27 -15.34 4.52
N VAL A 303 23.50 -15.42 5.02
CA VAL A 303 24.18 -14.31 5.69
C VAL A 303 24.95 -13.53 4.64
N ALA A 304 24.99 -12.20 4.79
CA ALA A 304 25.76 -11.32 3.94
C ALA A 304 26.46 -10.25 4.78
N THR A 305 27.55 -9.71 4.25
CA THR A 305 28.17 -8.50 4.79
C THR A 305 27.68 -7.30 3.99
N GLY A 306 27.05 -6.35 4.68
CA GLY A 306 26.60 -5.09 4.12
C GLY A 306 27.69 -4.03 4.18
N ARG A 307 27.86 -3.28 3.09
CA ARG A 307 28.71 -2.10 3.02
C ARG A 307 28.09 -1.02 2.17
N ILE A 308 28.56 0.21 2.35
CA ILE A 308 28.20 1.32 1.48
C ILE A 308 28.98 1.17 0.17
N ALA A 309 28.34 1.40 -0.97
CA ALA A 309 29.01 1.43 -2.26
C ALA A 309 30.10 2.50 -2.27
N THR A 310 31.23 2.23 -2.92
CA THR A 310 32.27 3.26 -3.09
C THR A 310 31.82 4.36 -4.06
N ALA A 311 32.54 5.48 -4.11
CA ALA A 311 32.25 6.56 -5.05
C ALA A 311 32.30 6.09 -6.52
N GLU A 312 33.15 5.11 -6.82
CA GLU A 312 33.30 4.51 -8.15
C GLU A 312 32.16 3.54 -8.49
N GLU A 313 31.68 2.77 -7.50
CA GLU A 313 30.59 1.82 -7.69
C GLU A 313 29.22 2.50 -7.77
N ARG A 314 29.02 3.55 -6.94
CA ARG A 314 27.73 4.19 -6.71
C ARG A 314 27.00 4.58 -8.00
N PRO A 315 27.60 5.25 -9.00
CA PRO A 315 26.88 5.67 -10.21
C PRO A 315 26.27 4.49 -10.98
N ARG A 316 27.04 3.41 -11.20
CA ARG A 316 26.57 2.23 -11.93
C ARG A 316 25.51 1.46 -11.15
N LEU A 317 25.70 1.30 -9.84
CA LEU A 317 24.76 0.60 -8.97
C LEU A 317 23.46 1.40 -8.80
N TRP A 318 23.56 2.72 -8.76
CA TRP A 318 22.42 3.61 -8.78
C TRP A 318 21.62 3.45 -10.07
N GLU A 319 22.27 3.50 -11.23
CA GLU A 319 21.62 3.29 -12.53
C GLU A 319 20.92 1.93 -12.60
N LEU A 320 21.55 0.87 -12.06
CA LEU A 320 20.94 -0.45 -11.96
C LEU A 320 19.64 -0.41 -11.14
N MET A 321 19.67 0.23 -9.98
CA MET A 321 18.49 0.33 -9.11
C MET A 321 17.43 1.26 -9.70
N ALA A 322 17.82 2.34 -10.38
CA ALA A 322 16.91 3.24 -11.09
C ALA A 322 16.24 2.52 -12.28
N LYS A 323 16.88 1.54 -12.92
CA LYS A 323 16.18 0.70 -13.92
C LYS A 323 15.07 -0.16 -13.32
N ILE A 324 15.24 -0.61 -12.08
CA ILE A 324 14.24 -1.42 -11.35
C ILE A 324 13.14 -0.51 -10.80
N PHE A 325 13.53 0.61 -10.22
CA PHE A 325 12.64 1.58 -9.59
C PHE A 325 13.10 3.00 -9.98
N PRO A 326 12.65 3.52 -11.14
CA PRO A 326 13.11 4.80 -11.72
C PRO A 326 13.01 5.98 -10.78
N LYS A 327 12.10 5.91 -9.82
CA LYS A 327 11.85 6.95 -8.85
C LYS A 327 13.01 7.26 -7.91
N TYR A 328 14.02 6.39 -7.82
CA TYR A 328 15.22 6.73 -7.06
C TYR A 328 15.85 8.04 -7.56
N ASP A 329 15.85 8.29 -8.87
CA ASP A 329 16.36 9.54 -9.45
C ASP A 329 15.58 10.76 -8.94
N GLU A 330 14.24 10.68 -8.87
CA GLU A 330 13.41 11.73 -8.29
C GLU A 330 13.73 11.94 -6.81
N TYR A 331 13.80 10.87 -6.02
CA TYR A 331 14.12 10.96 -4.59
C TYR A 331 15.47 11.62 -4.31
N ALA A 332 16.46 11.43 -5.17
CA ALA A 332 17.75 12.11 -5.04
C ALA A 332 17.65 13.62 -5.25
N THR A 333 16.63 14.11 -5.96
CA THR A 333 16.37 15.55 -6.14
C THR A 333 15.51 16.15 -5.04
N GLU A 334 14.66 15.34 -4.39
CA GLU A 334 13.73 15.77 -3.33
C GLU A 334 14.40 15.89 -1.95
N THR A 335 15.68 15.53 -1.82
CA THR A 335 16.39 15.53 -0.54
C THR A 335 17.78 16.14 -0.67
N THR A 336 18.28 16.72 0.42
CA THR A 336 19.62 17.34 0.47
C THR A 336 20.70 16.37 0.95
N ARG A 337 20.33 15.20 1.48
CA ARG A 337 21.28 14.17 1.89
C ARG A 337 21.72 13.34 0.70
N ASP A 338 22.96 12.87 0.71
CA ASP A 338 23.34 11.80 -0.22
C ASP A 338 22.59 10.52 0.15
N ILE A 339 21.86 9.94 -0.80
CA ILE A 339 21.11 8.70 -0.61
C ILE A 339 22.10 7.53 -0.71
N PRO A 340 22.32 6.76 0.38
CA PRO A 340 23.29 5.67 0.34
C PRO A 340 22.83 4.53 -0.56
N VAL A 341 23.77 4.06 -1.40
CA VAL A 341 23.68 2.77 -2.08
C VAL A 341 24.38 1.74 -1.20
N VAL A 342 23.70 0.66 -0.87
CA VAL A 342 24.22 -0.43 -0.02
C VAL A 342 24.41 -1.66 -0.88
N VAL A 343 25.58 -2.28 -0.72
CA VAL A 343 25.95 -3.55 -1.35
C VAL A 343 25.98 -4.62 -0.28
N LEU A 344 25.25 -5.71 -0.48
CA LEU A 344 25.32 -6.91 0.34
C LEU A 344 26.12 -7.96 -0.41
N GLU A 345 27.17 -8.45 0.23
CA GLU A 345 28.04 -9.50 -0.28
C GLU A 345 27.70 -10.80 0.46
N PRO A 346 27.02 -11.78 -0.19
CA PRO A 346 26.69 -13.04 0.45
C PRO A 346 27.95 -13.75 0.93
N HIS A 347 27.90 -14.32 2.14
CA HIS A 347 28.94 -15.22 2.60
C HIS A 347 28.90 -16.46 1.71
N ARG A 348 29.99 -16.75 0.99
CA ARG A 348 30.10 -18.00 0.24
C ARG A 348 30.23 -19.13 1.25
N GLY A 349 29.27 -20.05 1.21
CA GLY A 349 29.33 -21.33 1.93
C GLY A 349 30.34 -22.29 1.33
#